data_AF-A0A8D5FGK4-F1
#
_entry.id   AF-A0A8D5FGK4-F1
#
_cell.length_a   1.000
_cell.length_b   1.000
_cell.length_c   1.000
_cell.angle_alpha   90.00
_cell.angle_beta   90.00
_cell.angle_gamma   90.00
#
_symmetry.space_group_name_H-M   'P 1'
#
loop_
_entity.id
_entity.type
_entity.pdbx_description
1 polymer ?
#
loop_
_entity_poly.entity_id
_entity_poly.type
_entity_poly.pdbx_seq_one_letter_code
_entity_poly.pdbx_strand_id
1 'polypeptide(L)'
;MLTFLKNISRLDSVLEVALLSLHGEILFLDSADNKVSSSRKKAVWNRIIAEFDTPLSAEFRYEKGLYYFCSTSAGHVIVTMHSTEQLEKIKNACDNVRQKISDSRICKKILLKLLVEVAGPARPWVVRELVPFADAEVGRALVSLLKKENQLWSKEGRMLLLFICRTLEYCMYDGATEVLREVIGRVGDSDREVSEAASQSLEQLAKTSRSGGGSVPPEKSEIKGVSDGSGCSVRKTVNKNWKALPESGKIQTYLDQGKKDKAIATLLQQIKITAGKKRFDLAEKFREWLMEIDSMAITAIIQAAEIIEEEKSSSISKEYIVIWQKLADFLTREEFAALYHAMETRKYSEGEIIAEQGQDLAVLFFVNSGRVQLFARSQGRELILRTLGPGEIFGAESFFESSVWTMNARSRGAGLSLLPRSGLTALNESCPALESRLLSYCNGFQAPETVFRTTKRSRRQYNRKIISGRVTVAILTENGSVIGARVKGELLDISRGGVSFTLHVSKKEKASALLKKKVQVFFDVSGESFRRSGIVVAVRGHDLIGNEYSLHIEFEKILTGVELQQVITAYGK
;
A
#
# COMPACT_ATOMS: atom_id res chain seq x y z
N MET A 1 -8.41 8.32 -8.76
CA MET A 1 -9.85 8.69 -8.77
C MET A 1 -10.09 9.97 -9.52
N LEU A 2 -9.48 11.09 -9.12
CA LEU A 2 -9.68 12.37 -9.83
C LEU A 2 -9.24 12.32 -11.29
N THR A 3 -8.13 11.64 -11.63
CA THR A 3 -7.71 11.44 -13.03
C THR A 3 -8.78 10.73 -13.85
N PHE A 4 -9.37 9.66 -13.30
CA PHE A 4 -10.48 8.94 -13.92
C PHE A 4 -11.69 9.86 -14.16
N LEU A 5 -12.12 10.63 -13.15
CA LEU A 5 -13.25 11.55 -13.27
C LEU A 5 -12.99 12.66 -14.29
N LYS A 6 -11.77 13.21 -14.31
CA LYS A 6 -11.32 14.20 -15.30
C LYS A 6 -11.25 13.66 -16.72
N ASN A 7 -10.96 12.36 -16.88
CA ASN A 7 -10.99 11.73 -18.20
C ASN A 7 -12.43 11.55 -18.69
N ILE A 8 -13.38 11.27 -17.80
CA ILE A 8 -14.81 11.23 -18.15
C ILE A 8 -15.31 12.63 -18.50
N SER A 9 -14.94 13.67 -17.73
CA SER A 9 -15.42 15.04 -17.99
C SER A 9 -14.93 15.63 -19.32
N ARG A 10 -13.89 15.05 -19.93
CA ARG A 10 -13.36 15.43 -21.25
C ARG A 10 -14.09 14.79 -22.43
N LEU A 11 -15.03 13.86 -22.19
CA LEU A 11 -15.80 13.25 -23.27
C LEU A 11 -16.83 14.25 -23.79
N ASP A 12 -16.95 14.37 -25.12
CA ASP A 12 -17.79 15.39 -25.75
C ASP A 12 -19.26 15.32 -25.30
N SER A 13 -19.78 14.12 -25.01
CA SER A 13 -21.18 13.92 -24.59
C SER A 13 -21.46 14.29 -23.12
N VAL A 14 -20.43 14.57 -22.33
CA VAL A 14 -20.51 14.76 -20.87
C VAL A 14 -20.61 16.25 -20.54
N LEU A 15 -21.62 16.60 -19.73
CA LEU A 15 -21.86 17.97 -19.26
C LEU A 15 -21.27 18.22 -17.88
N GLU A 16 -21.34 17.21 -17.00
CA GLU A 16 -20.91 17.31 -15.61
C GLU A 16 -20.50 15.94 -15.06
N VAL A 17 -19.45 15.92 -14.25
CA VAL A 17 -19.02 14.75 -13.46
C VAL A 17 -18.88 15.15 -12.00
N ALA A 18 -19.54 14.41 -11.12
CA ALA A 18 -19.43 14.58 -9.67
C ALA A 18 -18.99 13.29 -8.99
N LEU A 19 -18.19 13.43 -7.93
CA LEU A 19 -17.97 12.41 -6.92
C LEU A 19 -18.56 12.90 -5.61
N LEU A 20 -19.50 12.16 -5.07
CA LEU A 20 -20.06 12.39 -3.75
C LEU A 20 -19.50 11.37 -2.77
N SER A 21 -19.35 11.75 -1.51
CA SER A 21 -19.08 10.80 -0.41
C SER A 21 -20.25 9.82 -0.26
N LEU A 22 -20.07 8.77 0.54
CA LEU A 22 -21.15 7.82 0.86
C LEU A 22 -22.36 8.48 1.55
N HIS A 23 -22.19 9.70 2.04
CA HIS A 23 -23.25 10.48 2.68
C HIS A 23 -23.73 11.66 1.81
N GLY A 24 -23.36 11.68 0.52
CA GLY A 24 -23.86 12.68 -0.45
C GLY A 24 -23.09 14.00 -0.52
N GLU A 25 -22.05 14.19 0.29
CA GLU A 25 -21.21 15.40 0.26
C GLU A 25 -20.32 15.46 -0.98
N ILE A 26 -20.20 16.62 -1.62
CA ILE A 26 -19.41 16.79 -2.86
C ILE A 26 -17.91 16.69 -2.55
N LEU A 27 -17.25 15.65 -3.06
CA LEU A 27 -15.80 15.45 -3.01
C LEU A 27 -15.10 16.03 -4.25
N PHE A 28 -15.77 15.96 -5.40
CA PHE A 28 -15.29 16.49 -6.67
C PHE A 28 -16.49 16.90 -7.53
N LEU A 29 -16.34 18.00 -8.26
CA LEU A 29 -17.31 18.46 -9.24
C LEU A 29 -16.55 19.11 -10.40
N ASP A 30 -16.83 18.64 -11.60
CA ASP A 30 -16.35 19.21 -12.85
C ASP A 30 -17.57 19.44 -13.74
N SER A 31 -17.88 20.71 -14.02
CA SER A 31 -19.10 21.14 -14.70
C SER A 31 -18.78 22.28 -15.65
N ALA A 32 -19.29 22.21 -16.88
CA ALA A 32 -19.14 23.29 -17.86
C ALA A 32 -19.91 24.57 -17.45
N ASP A 33 -20.90 24.45 -16.57
CA ASP A 33 -21.79 25.54 -16.17
C ASP A 33 -21.52 25.99 -14.72
N ASN A 34 -20.63 26.98 -14.58
CA ASN A 34 -20.24 27.61 -13.30
C ASN A 34 -21.38 28.39 -12.62
N LYS A 35 -22.59 28.45 -13.20
CA LYS A 35 -23.68 29.33 -12.74
C LYS A 35 -24.58 28.76 -11.65
N VAL A 36 -24.58 27.45 -11.40
CA VAL A 36 -25.43 26.84 -10.37
C VAL A 36 -24.62 26.62 -9.10
N SER A 37 -25.03 27.27 -8.00
CA SER A 37 -24.44 27.08 -6.67
C SER A 37 -24.39 25.60 -6.28
N SER A 38 -23.21 25.13 -5.87
CA SER A 38 -22.93 23.78 -5.38
C SER A 38 -23.90 23.33 -4.28
N SER A 39 -24.44 24.26 -3.50
CA SER A 39 -25.40 24.03 -2.43
C SER A 39 -26.76 23.51 -2.95
N ARG A 40 -27.23 24.03 -4.10
CA ARG A 40 -28.52 23.63 -4.68
C ARG A 40 -28.41 22.26 -5.36
N LYS A 41 -27.27 21.98 -6.00
CA LYS A 41 -26.96 20.65 -6.58
C LYS A 41 -26.83 19.58 -5.49
N LYS A 42 -26.17 19.89 -4.37
CA LYS A 42 -26.05 19.00 -3.19
C LYS A 42 -27.42 18.55 -2.66
N ALA A 43 -28.37 19.47 -2.49
CA ALA A 43 -29.70 19.13 -1.97
C ALA A 43 -30.48 18.17 -2.88
N VAL A 44 -30.34 18.33 -4.20
CA VAL A 44 -30.96 17.44 -5.19
C VAL A 44 -30.35 16.05 -5.12
N TRP A 45 -29.01 15.94 -5.11
CA TRP A 45 -28.35 14.63 -5.04
C TRP A 45 -28.58 13.88 -3.73
N ASN A 46 -28.61 14.58 -2.60
CA ASN A 46 -28.91 13.95 -1.31
C ASN A 46 -30.33 13.37 -1.27
N ARG A 47 -31.32 14.07 -1.84
CA ARG A 47 -32.70 13.57 -1.93
C ARG A 47 -32.77 12.34 -2.82
N ILE A 48 -32.15 12.42 -4.00
CA ILE A 48 -32.03 11.31 -4.94
C ILE A 48 -31.42 10.10 -4.22
N ILE A 49 -30.22 10.22 -3.64
CA ILE A 49 -29.53 9.11 -2.94
C ILE A 49 -30.38 8.53 -1.80
N ALA A 50 -31.06 9.36 -1.01
CA ALA A 50 -31.89 8.91 0.11
C ALA A 50 -33.15 8.16 -0.32
N GLU A 51 -33.69 8.45 -1.52
CA GLU A 51 -34.84 7.76 -2.10
C GLU A 51 -34.45 6.43 -2.78
N PHE A 52 -33.16 6.20 -3.02
CA PHE A 52 -32.65 4.97 -3.59
C PHE A 52 -32.42 3.90 -2.52
N ASP A 53 -32.92 2.68 -2.77
CA ASP A 53 -32.59 1.46 -2.01
C ASP A 53 -31.15 0.96 -2.30
N THR A 54 -30.19 1.89 -2.35
CA THR A 54 -28.76 1.69 -2.61
C THR A 54 -28.39 0.86 -3.86
N PRO A 55 -28.90 1.21 -5.07
CA PRO A 55 -28.52 0.51 -6.29
C PRO A 55 -27.03 0.69 -6.58
N LEU A 56 -26.42 -0.36 -7.12
CA LEU A 56 -25.02 -0.34 -7.57
C LEU A 56 -24.81 0.63 -8.75
N SER A 57 -25.83 0.82 -9.58
CA SER A 57 -25.88 1.82 -10.65
C SER A 57 -27.31 2.13 -11.06
N ALA A 58 -27.55 3.33 -11.58
CA ALA A 58 -28.86 3.74 -12.09
C ALA A 58 -28.74 4.70 -13.29
N GLU A 59 -29.77 4.73 -14.13
CA GLU A 59 -29.88 5.59 -15.30
C GLU A 59 -31.15 6.43 -15.23
N PHE A 60 -31.03 7.75 -15.37
CA PHE A 60 -32.17 8.66 -15.35
C PHE A 60 -32.22 9.49 -16.62
N ARG A 61 -33.19 9.21 -17.49
CA ARG A 61 -33.40 9.97 -18.73
C ARG A 61 -34.35 11.12 -18.47
N TYR A 62 -34.04 12.28 -19.03
CA TYR A 62 -34.89 13.46 -19.04
C TYR A 62 -34.89 14.08 -20.43
N GLU A 63 -35.80 15.02 -20.71
CA GLU A 63 -36.05 15.55 -22.07
C GLU A 63 -34.80 16.06 -22.82
N LYS A 64 -33.76 16.49 -22.10
CA LYS A 64 -32.54 17.08 -22.66
C LYS A 64 -31.26 16.37 -22.25
N GLY A 65 -31.33 15.12 -21.79
CA GLY A 65 -30.14 14.37 -21.40
C GLY A 65 -30.37 13.12 -20.56
N LEU A 66 -29.28 12.63 -19.98
CA LEU A 66 -29.23 11.42 -19.18
C LEU A 66 -28.28 11.63 -17.99
N TYR A 67 -28.67 11.14 -16.82
CA TYR A 67 -27.77 10.92 -15.69
C TYR A 67 -27.42 9.44 -15.58
N TYR A 68 -26.14 9.16 -15.37
CA TYR A 68 -25.66 7.86 -14.93
C TYR A 68 -25.11 7.98 -13.51
N PHE A 69 -25.59 7.09 -12.64
CA PHE A 69 -25.19 6.98 -11.25
C PHE A 69 -24.49 5.64 -11.03
N CYS A 70 -23.40 5.64 -10.27
CA CYS A 70 -22.67 4.44 -9.89
C CYS A 70 -22.19 4.54 -8.43
N SER A 71 -22.51 3.55 -7.61
CA SER A 71 -22.04 3.46 -6.23
C SER A 71 -20.71 2.71 -6.15
N THR A 72 -19.76 3.25 -5.40
CA THR A 72 -18.44 2.64 -5.14
C THR A 72 -18.12 2.69 -3.64
N SER A 73 -17.17 1.87 -3.17
CA SER A 73 -16.73 1.89 -1.76
C SER A 73 -16.03 3.19 -1.33
N ALA A 74 -15.70 4.08 -2.28
CA ALA A 74 -15.11 5.39 -2.01
C ALA A 74 -16.12 6.55 -2.17
N GLY A 75 -17.38 6.26 -2.51
CA GLY A 75 -18.41 7.26 -2.78
C GLY A 75 -19.24 6.99 -4.04
N HIS A 76 -20.14 7.92 -4.37
CA HIS A 76 -21.03 7.84 -5.53
C HIS A 76 -20.51 8.68 -6.69
N VAL A 77 -20.37 8.08 -7.86
CA VAL A 77 -20.02 8.76 -9.10
C VAL A 77 -21.30 9.10 -9.86
N ILE A 78 -21.41 10.35 -10.28
CA ILE A 78 -22.53 10.87 -11.04
C ILE A 78 -22.01 11.52 -12.32
N VAL A 79 -22.56 11.10 -13.45
CA VAL A 79 -22.21 11.61 -14.77
C VAL A 79 -23.46 12.13 -15.46
N THR A 80 -23.44 13.40 -15.82
CA THR A 80 -24.52 14.07 -16.56
C THR A 80 -24.12 14.18 -18.02
N MET A 81 -25.01 13.81 -18.94
CA MET A 81 -24.73 13.77 -20.37
C MET A 81 -25.90 14.35 -21.16
N HIS A 82 -25.61 14.91 -22.34
CA HIS A 82 -26.66 15.33 -23.29
C HIS A 82 -26.96 14.26 -24.36
N SER A 83 -26.12 13.23 -24.46
CA SER A 83 -26.25 12.13 -25.44
C SER A 83 -25.90 10.79 -24.81
N THR A 84 -26.52 9.71 -25.32
CA THR A 84 -26.26 8.32 -24.89
C THR A 84 -25.06 7.67 -25.59
N GLU A 85 -24.41 8.35 -26.53
CA GLU A 85 -23.36 7.79 -27.39
C GLU A 85 -22.19 7.17 -26.60
N GLN A 86 -21.75 7.81 -25.50
CA GLN A 86 -20.66 7.31 -24.66
C GLN A 86 -21.15 6.53 -23.42
N LEU A 87 -22.46 6.31 -23.27
CA LEU A 87 -23.06 5.72 -22.06
C LEU A 87 -22.45 4.35 -21.74
N GLU A 88 -22.42 3.44 -22.72
CA GLU A 88 -21.89 2.09 -22.51
C GLU A 88 -20.40 2.09 -22.16
N LYS A 89 -19.62 3.02 -22.73
CA LYS A 89 -18.20 3.16 -22.35
C LYS A 89 -18.05 3.65 -20.92
N ILE A 90 -18.89 4.61 -20.49
CA ILE A 90 -18.87 5.15 -19.13
C ILE A 90 -19.29 4.08 -18.12
N LYS A 91 -20.35 3.29 -18.41
CA LYS A 91 -20.77 2.15 -17.58
C LYS A 91 -19.63 1.16 -17.36
N ASN A 92 -19.03 0.68 -18.46
CA ASN A 92 -17.92 -0.26 -18.40
C ASN A 92 -16.73 0.30 -17.61
N ALA A 93 -16.43 1.59 -17.77
CA ALA A 93 -15.38 2.25 -17.03
C ALA A 93 -15.71 2.33 -15.52
N CYS A 94 -16.93 2.75 -15.17
CA CYS A 94 -17.40 2.80 -13.79
C CYS A 94 -17.45 1.42 -13.11
N ASP A 95 -17.90 0.38 -13.80
CA ASP A 95 -17.89 -1.00 -13.29
C ASP A 95 -16.47 -1.49 -13.00
N ASN A 96 -15.52 -1.21 -13.90
CA ASN A 96 -14.11 -1.55 -13.69
C ASN A 96 -13.52 -0.81 -12.46
N VAL A 97 -13.82 0.48 -12.34
CA VAL A 97 -13.41 1.25 -11.15
C VAL A 97 -14.05 0.68 -9.88
N ARG A 98 -15.34 0.35 -9.90
CA ARG A 98 -16.05 -0.26 -8.77
C ARG A 98 -15.42 -1.58 -8.34
N GLN A 99 -15.10 -2.47 -9.30
CA GLN A 99 -14.44 -3.74 -9.02
C GLN A 99 -13.04 -3.58 -8.45
N LYS A 100 -12.30 -2.51 -8.79
CA LYS A 100 -10.98 -2.24 -8.21
C LYS A 100 -11.06 -1.62 -6.83
N ILE A 101 -12.02 -0.73 -6.61
CA ILE A 101 -12.21 -0.01 -5.35
C ILE A 101 -12.84 -0.91 -4.27
N SER A 102 -13.44 -2.05 -4.63
CA SER A 102 -13.92 -3.02 -3.64
C SER A 102 -12.80 -3.64 -2.79
N ASP A 103 -11.55 -3.65 -3.28
CA ASP A 103 -10.38 -3.98 -2.45
C ASP A 103 -10.13 -2.83 -1.46
N SER A 104 -10.28 -3.14 -0.17
CA SER A 104 -10.09 -2.19 0.93
C SER A 104 -8.71 -1.50 0.92
N ARG A 105 -7.64 -2.19 0.48
CA ARG A 105 -6.29 -1.60 0.39
C ARG A 105 -6.21 -0.56 -0.72
N ILE A 106 -6.84 -0.84 -1.86
CA ILE A 106 -6.89 0.07 -3.01
C ILE A 106 -7.79 1.26 -2.67
N CYS A 107 -8.96 1.03 -2.06
CA CYS A 107 -9.86 2.07 -1.59
C CYS A 107 -9.16 3.04 -0.64
N LYS A 108 -8.49 2.52 0.39
CA LYS A 108 -7.70 3.32 1.34
C LYS A 108 -6.66 4.18 0.65
N LYS A 109 -5.85 3.61 -0.26
CA LYS A 109 -4.84 4.37 -1.02
C LYS A 109 -5.46 5.48 -1.86
N ILE A 110 -6.61 5.22 -2.48
CA ILE A 110 -7.34 6.21 -3.27
C ILE A 110 -7.85 7.35 -2.38
N LEU A 111 -8.44 7.05 -1.22
CA LEU A 111 -8.92 8.04 -0.27
C LEU A 111 -7.78 8.89 0.31
N LEU A 112 -6.64 8.28 0.65
CA LEU A 112 -5.45 9.00 1.09
C LEU A 112 -4.89 9.93 0.00
N LYS A 113 -4.91 9.50 -1.26
CA LYS A 113 -4.52 10.34 -2.40
C LYS A 113 -5.52 11.48 -2.61
N LEU A 114 -6.83 11.19 -2.53
CA LEU A 114 -7.90 12.19 -2.61
C LEU A 114 -7.74 13.26 -1.54
N LEU A 115 -7.43 12.90 -0.29
CA LEU A 115 -7.25 13.85 0.81
C LEU A 115 -6.23 14.95 0.48
N VAL A 116 -5.18 14.61 -0.28
CA VAL A 116 -4.14 15.55 -0.70
C VAL A 116 -4.56 16.37 -1.91
N GLU A 117 -5.31 15.78 -2.86
CA GLU A 117 -5.61 16.39 -4.15
C GLU A 117 -6.90 17.23 -4.18
N VAL A 118 -7.87 16.97 -3.29
CA VAL A 118 -9.14 17.71 -3.27
C VAL A 118 -9.02 19.08 -2.61
N ALA A 119 -9.93 19.99 -2.98
CA ALA A 119 -10.01 21.33 -2.39
C ALA A 119 -10.31 21.26 -0.88
N GLY A 120 -9.84 22.27 -0.13
CA GLY A 120 -9.98 22.35 1.33
C GLY A 120 -11.38 22.02 1.89
N PRO A 121 -12.48 22.57 1.34
CA PRO A 121 -13.84 22.30 1.83
C PRO A 121 -14.32 20.84 1.68
N ALA A 122 -13.71 20.06 0.78
CA ALA A 122 -14.07 18.66 0.55
C ALA A 122 -13.34 17.68 1.48
N ARG A 123 -12.20 18.11 2.05
CA ARG A 123 -11.33 17.24 2.86
C ARG A 123 -11.97 16.66 4.12
N PRO A 124 -12.82 17.36 4.89
CA PRO A 124 -13.47 16.76 6.05
C PRO A 124 -14.20 15.48 5.65
N TRP A 125 -14.93 15.52 4.55
CA TRP A 125 -15.69 14.37 4.06
C TRP A 125 -14.78 13.22 3.68
N VAL A 126 -13.64 13.47 3.03
CA VAL A 126 -12.63 12.42 2.77
C VAL A 126 -12.09 11.82 4.07
N VAL A 127 -11.83 12.63 5.10
CA VAL A 127 -11.38 12.13 6.43
C VAL A 127 -12.45 11.23 7.06
N ARG A 128 -13.72 11.58 6.95
CA ARG A 128 -14.82 10.72 7.44
C ARG A 128 -14.86 9.38 6.70
N GLU A 129 -14.68 9.37 5.38
CA GLU A 129 -14.64 8.12 4.60
C GLU A 129 -13.39 7.26 4.90
N LEU A 130 -12.35 7.83 5.53
CA LEU A 130 -11.15 7.10 5.96
C LEU A 130 -11.34 6.36 7.29
N VAL A 131 -12.40 6.64 8.06
CA VAL A 131 -12.63 6.04 9.39
C VAL A 131 -12.64 4.51 9.37
N PRO A 132 -13.31 3.81 8.42
CA PRO A 132 -13.27 2.34 8.36
C PRO A 132 -11.86 1.76 8.10
N PHE A 133 -10.93 2.59 7.65
CA PHE A 133 -9.54 2.23 7.34
C PHE A 133 -8.55 2.83 8.34
N ALA A 134 -9.03 3.31 9.49
CA ALA A 134 -8.22 3.95 10.52
C ALA A 134 -7.15 2.97 11.04
N ASP A 135 -5.90 3.27 10.70
CA ASP A 135 -4.71 2.59 11.18
C ASP A 135 -3.56 3.60 11.26
N ALA A 136 -2.36 3.14 11.65
CA ALA A 136 -1.22 4.04 11.78
C ALA A 136 -0.82 4.78 10.49
N GLU A 137 -1.17 4.29 9.29
CA GLU A 137 -0.90 5.00 8.04
C GLU A 137 -1.84 6.18 7.86
N VAL A 138 -3.14 5.97 8.12
CA VAL A 138 -4.12 7.05 8.15
C VAL A 138 -3.72 8.05 9.22
N GLY A 139 -3.40 7.58 10.43
CA GLY A 139 -2.97 8.44 11.53
C GLY A 139 -1.75 9.31 11.19
N ARG A 140 -0.73 8.74 10.55
CA ARG A 140 0.43 9.51 10.06
C ARG A 140 0.07 10.54 9.00
N ALA A 141 -0.79 10.18 8.05
CA ALA A 141 -1.23 11.10 7.00
C ALA A 141 -1.98 12.30 7.61
N LEU A 142 -2.91 12.05 8.54
CA LEU A 142 -3.66 13.09 9.24
C LEU A 142 -2.75 13.96 10.11
N VAL A 143 -1.82 13.38 10.87
CA VAL A 143 -0.81 14.12 11.64
C VAL A 143 0.08 14.98 10.73
N SER A 144 0.47 14.45 9.57
CA SER A 144 1.23 15.25 8.60
C SER A 144 0.40 16.40 8.02
N LEU A 145 -0.92 16.25 7.87
CA LEU A 145 -1.81 17.30 7.40
C LEU A 145 -1.90 18.42 8.44
N LEU A 146 -2.13 18.07 9.71
CA LEU A 146 -2.16 19.00 10.85
C LEU A 146 -0.88 19.85 10.95
N LYS A 147 0.30 19.22 10.76
CA LYS A 147 1.59 19.91 10.85
C LYS A 147 1.91 20.84 9.68
N LYS A 148 1.30 20.63 8.51
CA LYS A 148 1.65 21.35 7.28
C LYS A 148 0.72 22.51 6.96
N GLU A 149 -0.52 22.50 7.44
CA GLU A 149 -1.53 23.48 7.04
C GLU A 149 -1.90 24.45 8.15
N ASN A 150 -1.34 25.66 8.07
CA ASN A 150 -1.68 26.76 8.97
C ASN A 150 -3.14 27.22 8.85
N GLN A 151 -3.81 26.98 7.71
CA GLN A 151 -5.23 27.33 7.52
C GLN A 151 -6.19 26.43 8.30
N LEU A 152 -5.74 25.27 8.82
CA LEU A 152 -6.60 24.39 9.63
C LEU A 152 -7.10 25.06 10.91
N TRP A 153 -6.34 26.02 11.42
CA TRP A 153 -6.66 26.75 12.66
C TRP A 153 -7.67 27.90 12.45
N SER A 154 -8.16 28.11 11.22
CA SER A 154 -9.20 29.10 10.94
C SER A 154 -10.61 28.58 11.27
N LYS A 155 -11.63 29.45 11.26
CA LYS A 155 -13.03 29.04 11.48
C LYS A 155 -13.50 28.01 10.44
N GLU A 156 -13.02 28.13 9.21
CA GLU A 156 -13.34 27.25 8.08
C GLU A 156 -12.67 25.86 8.22
N GLY A 157 -11.57 25.77 8.98
CA GLY A 157 -10.84 24.52 9.25
C GLY A 157 -11.38 23.69 10.41
N ARG A 158 -12.30 24.22 11.23
CA ARG A 158 -12.83 23.56 12.45
C ARG A 158 -13.45 22.19 12.19
N MET A 159 -14.26 22.07 11.14
CA MET A 159 -14.87 20.79 10.77
C MET A 159 -13.82 19.74 10.37
N LEU A 160 -12.77 20.17 9.66
CA LEU A 160 -11.66 19.30 9.30
C LEU A 160 -10.90 18.85 10.55
N LEU A 161 -10.60 19.79 11.46
CA LEU A 161 -9.96 19.49 12.74
C LEU A 161 -10.78 18.49 13.58
N LEU A 162 -12.09 18.69 13.68
CA LEU A 162 -12.98 17.79 14.42
C LEU A 162 -12.92 16.36 13.89
N PHE A 163 -13.07 16.19 12.57
CA PHE A 163 -13.02 14.87 11.95
C PHE A 163 -11.64 14.25 12.02
N ILE A 164 -10.56 15.02 11.89
CA ILE A 164 -9.21 14.51 12.10
C ILE A 164 -9.05 13.96 13.52
N CYS A 165 -9.48 14.70 14.55
CA CYS A 165 -9.39 14.24 15.93
C CYS A 165 -10.16 12.93 16.12
N ARG A 166 -11.42 12.87 15.69
CA ARG A 166 -12.25 11.65 15.77
C ARG A 166 -11.65 10.47 15.01
N THR A 167 -11.06 10.69 13.84
CA THR A 167 -10.43 9.58 13.09
C THR A 167 -9.14 9.11 13.78
N LEU A 168 -8.38 10.02 14.39
CA LEU A 168 -7.15 9.68 15.12
C LEU A 168 -7.41 8.79 16.34
N GLU A 169 -8.56 8.93 17.00
CA GLU A 169 -9.04 8.04 18.05
C GLU A 169 -8.94 6.56 17.65
N TYR A 170 -9.36 6.23 16.42
CA TYR A 170 -9.40 4.86 15.91
C TYR A 170 -8.08 4.40 15.28
N CYS A 171 -7.13 5.30 15.01
CA CYS A 171 -5.91 4.97 14.28
C CYS A 171 -4.85 4.23 15.11
N MET A 172 -4.99 4.17 16.44
CA MET A 172 -4.02 3.57 17.37
C MET A 172 -2.57 4.02 17.07
N TYR A 173 -2.38 5.33 16.85
CA TYR A 173 -1.11 5.90 16.41
C TYR A 173 -0.52 6.82 17.50
N ASP A 174 0.50 6.35 18.22
CA ASP A 174 1.14 7.08 19.33
C ASP A 174 1.69 8.46 18.93
N GLY A 175 2.12 8.60 17.68
CA GLY A 175 2.61 9.87 17.13
C GLY A 175 1.54 10.96 17.00
N ALA A 176 0.27 10.64 17.24
CA ALA A 176 -0.83 11.59 17.32
C ALA A 176 -0.88 12.33 18.66
N THR A 177 -0.35 11.75 19.74
CA THR A 177 -0.51 12.28 21.11
C THR A 177 -0.04 13.72 21.27
N GLU A 178 1.17 14.02 20.77
CA GLU A 178 1.72 15.37 20.87
C GLU A 178 0.89 16.40 20.10
N VAL A 179 0.41 16.02 18.92
CA VAL A 179 -0.37 16.92 18.07
C VAL A 179 -1.77 17.14 18.64
N LEU A 180 -2.39 16.11 19.22
CA LEU A 180 -3.68 16.26 19.90
C LEU A 180 -3.58 17.18 21.13
N ARG A 181 -2.47 17.13 21.90
CA ARG A 181 -2.23 18.11 22.97
C ARG A 181 -2.07 19.52 22.44
N GLU A 182 -1.36 19.68 21.32
CA GLU A 182 -1.23 20.98 20.64
C GLU A 182 -2.60 21.51 20.18
N VAL A 183 -3.49 20.65 19.66
CA VAL A 183 -4.86 21.02 19.30
C VAL A 183 -5.62 21.53 20.51
N ILE A 184 -5.61 20.79 21.62
CA ILE A 184 -6.29 21.21 22.87
C ILE A 184 -5.74 22.55 23.36
N GLY A 185 -4.42 22.72 23.37
CA GLY A 185 -3.78 23.96 23.84
C GLY A 185 -4.09 25.19 22.96
N ARG A 186 -4.22 25.01 21.64
CA ARG A 186 -4.50 26.12 20.71
C ARG A 186 -5.98 26.44 20.59
N VAL A 187 -6.83 25.42 20.58
CA VAL A 187 -8.28 25.60 20.46
C VAL A 187 -8.88 26.02 21.80
N GLY A 188 -8.44 25.40 22.91
CA GLY A 188 -8.95 25.69 24.24
C GLY A 188 -10.48 25.67 24.30
N ASP A 189 -11.06 26.68 24.96
CA ASP A 189 -12.52 26.84 25.08
C ASP A 189 -13.19 27.47 23.84
N SER A 190 -12.40 27.84 22.81
CA SER A 190 -12.95 28.53 21.62
C SER A 190 -13.73 27.59 20.67
N ASP A 191 -13.57 26.27 20.84
CA ASP A 191 -14.33 25.23 20.17
C ASP A 191 -14.38 23.96 21.04
N ARG A 192 -15.44 23.85 21.84
CA ARG A 192 -15.61 22.76 22.81
C ARG A 192 -15.68 21.39 22.13
N GLU A 193 -16.29 21.29 20.95
CA GLU A 193 -16.43 20.02 20.23
C GLU A 193 -15.08 19.46 19.78
N VAL A 194 -14.21 20.32 19.24
CA VAL A 194 -12.86 19.92 18.81
C VAL A 194 -11.99 19.56 20.01
N SER A 195 -12.04 20.37 21.07
CA SER A 195 -11.28 20.13 22.30
C SER A 195 -11.69 18.82 22.99
N GLU A 196 -12.99 18.54 23.04
CA GLU A 196 -13.54 17.30 23.59
C GLU A 196 -13.14 16.08 22.74
N ALA A 197 -13.29 16.15 21.41
CA ALA A 197 -12.87 15.07 20.51
C ALA A 197 -11.36 14.78 20.62
N ALA A 198 -10.52 15.81 20.71
CA ALA A 198 -9.08 15.64 20.90
C ALA A 198 -8.73 15.02 22.26
N SER A 199 -9.44 15.42 23.32
CA SER A 199 -9.27 14.88 24.67
C SER A 199 -9.69 13.41 24.75
N GLN A 200 -10.83 13.04 24.17
CA GLN A 200 -11.30 11.66 24.07
C GLN A 200 -10.31 10.79 23.30
N SER A 201 -9.79 11.31 22.17
CA SER A 201 -8.77 10.62 21.37
C SER A 201 -7.49 10.35 22.18
N LEU A 202 -7.04 11.32 22.97
CA LEU A 202 -5.87 11.17 23.85
C LEU A 202 -6.12 10.15 24.96
N GLU A 203 -7.29 10.18 25.58
CA GLU A 203 -7.64 9.25 26.63
C GLU A 203 -7.71 7.81 26.12
N GLN A 204 -8.29 7.61 24.92
CA GLN A 204 -8.36 6.31 24.28
C GLN A 204 -6.97 5.79 23.92
N LEU A 205 -6.11 6.61 23.31
CA LEU A 205 -4.72 6.23 23.04
C LEU A 205 -3.97 5.86 24.34
N ALA A 206 -4.17 6.62 25.42
CA ALA A 206 -3.54 6.34 26.71
C ALA A 206 -4.06 5.06 27.38
N LYS A 207 -5.34 4.71 27.20
CA LYS A 207 -5.94 3.45 27.67
C LYS A 207 -5.33 2.27 26.91
N THR A 208 -5.23 2.35 25.59
CA THR A 208 -4.62 1.30 24.77
C THR A 208 -3.15 1.08 25.08
N SER A 209 -2.39 2.14 25.41
CA SER A 209 -0.99 2.00 25.89
C SER A 209 -0.87 1.36 27.29
N ARG A 210 -1.93 1.36 28.09
CA ARG A 210 -1.96 0.79 29.46
C ARG A 210 -2.57 -0.61 29.52
N SER A 211 -3.48 -0.95 28.61
CA SER A 211 -4.13 -2.26 28.50
C SER A 211 -3.46 -3.11 27.42
N GLY A 212 -2.24 -3.56 27.66
CA GLY A 212 -1.69 -4.72 26.95
C GLY A 212 -2.44 -5.97 27.40
N GLY A 213 -3.49 -6.35 26.65
CA GLY A 213 -4.22 -7.60 26.82
C GLY A 213 -5.70 -7.42 27.15
N GLY A 214 -6.57 -7.67 26.16
CA GLY A 214 -8.02 -7.80 26.37
C GLY A 214 -8.85 -7.21 25.24
N SER A 215 -9.09 -8.00 24.19
CA SER A 215 -10.10 -7.70 23.19
C SER A 215 -11.51 -7.94 23.74
N VAL A 216 -12.34 -6.90 23.80
CA VAL A 216 -13.81 -7.04 23.93
C VAL A 216 -14.43 -6.60 22.60
N PRO A 217 -15.17 -7.46 21.89
CA PRO A 217 -15.94 -7.08 20.70
C PRO A 217 -17.20 -6.30 21.09
N PRO A 218 -17.66 -5.31 20.30
CA PRO A 218 -18.98 -4.73 20.52
C PRO A 218 -20.09 -5.72 20.14
N GLU A 219 -21.11 -5.75 20.99
CA GLU A 219 -22.27 -6.64 20.98
C GLU A 219 -23.20 -6.46 19.76
N LYS A 220 -23.88 -7.57 19.44
CA LYS A 220 -24.70 -7.85 18.26
C LYS A 220 -26.03 -7.09 18.25
N SER A 221 -26.47 -6.68 17.06
CA SER A 221 -27.90 -6.56 16.72
C SER A 221 -28.26 -7.62 15.69
N GLU A 222 -29.27 -8.43 16.01
CA GLU A 222 -29.74 -9.60 15.27
C GLU A 222 -30.33 -9.25 13.89
N ILE A 223 -29.97 -10.03 12.85
CA ILE A 223 -30.86 -10.34 11.73
C ILE A 223 -30.72 -11.84 11.43
N LYS A 224 -31.85 -12.55 11.47
CA LYS A 224 -32.01 -13.98 11.20
C LYS A 224 -31.98 -14.28 9.70
N GLY A 225 -31.29 -15.37 9.37
CA GLY A 225 -31.61 -16.30 8.28
C GLY A 225 -31.12 -15.90 6.90
N VAL A 226 -30.15 -16.65 6.36
CA VAL A 226 -30.36 -17.63 5.27
C VAL A 226 -29.10 -18.49 5.19
N SER A 227 -29.31 -19.80 5.20
CA SER A 227 -28.32 -20.83 4.89
C SER A 227 -27.94 -20.77 3.42
N ASP A 228 -26.64 -20.80 3.12
CA ASP A 228 -26.13 -21.58 2.00
C ASP A 228 -24.64 -21.86 2.18
N GLY A 229 -24.31 -23.14 2.09
CA GLY A 229 -22.95 -23.65 2.21
C GLY A 229 -22.14 -23.31 0.95
N SER A 230 -20.90 -22.88 1.15
CA SER A 230 -19.86 -23.08 0.15
C SER A 230 -18.58 -23.55 0.85
N GLY A 231 -18.22 -24.79 0.56
CA GLY A 231 -17.00 -25.42 1.06
C GLY A 231 -15.77 -24.73 0.49
N CYS A 232 -14.81 -24.45 1.37
CA CYS A 232 -13.48 -24.03 0.96
C CYS A 232 -12.74 -25.24 0.37
N SER A 233 -12.74 -25.35 -0.97
CA SER A 233 -12.01 -26.38 -1.70
C SER A 233 -10.54 -25.99 -1.80
N VAL A 234 -9.72 -26.60 -0.95
CA VAL A 234 -8.26 -26.54 -1.03
C VAL A 234 -7.78 -27.48 -2.13
N ARG A 235 -7.22 -26.92 -3.23
CA ARG A 235 -6.34 -27.68 -4.13
C ARG A 235 -5.17 -26.83 -4.60
N LYS A 236 -4.03 -26.95 -3.90
CA LYS A 236 -2.70 -26.87 -4.50
C LYS A 236 -1.96 -28.18 -4.23
N THR A 237 -1.47 -28.79 -5.29
CA THR A 237 -0.78 -30.07 -5.34
C THR A 237 0.62 -29.92 -4.75
N VAL A 238 0.74 -30.05 -3.42
CA VAL A 238 2.03 -30.37 -2.78
C VAL A 238 2.41 -31.77 -3.25
N ASN A 239 3.68 -32.01 -3.58
CA ASN A 239 4.16 -33.36 -3.89
C ASN A 239 4.20 -34.15 -2.56
N LYS A 240 3.08 -34.77 -2.20
CA LYS A 240 2.79 -35.33 -0.88
C LYS A 240 3.46 -36.69 -0.70
N ASN A 241 4.74 -36.67 -0.38
CA ASN A 241 5.47 -37.87 0.04
C ASN A 241 5.54 -37.97 1.57
N TRP A 242 4.44 -38.36 2.20
CA TRP A 242 4.35 -38.56 3.65
C TRP A 242 5.28 -39.66 4.18
N LYS A 243 5.74 -40.57 3.30
CA LYS A 243 6.70 -41.63 3.65
C LYS A 243 8.07 -41.08 4.04
N ALA A 244 8.39 -39.84 3.70
CA ALA A 244 9.62 -39.17 4.10
C ALA A 244 9.57 -38.58 5.52
N LEU A 245 8.39 -38.55 6.16
CA LEU A 245 8.25 -38.02 7.51
C LEU A 245 8.70 -39.04 8.57
N PRO A 246 9.34 -38.59 9.67
CA PRO A 246 9.63 -39.46 10.82
C PRO A 246 8.36 -40.14 11.34
N GLU A 247 8.47 -41.40 11.76
CA GLU A 247 7.37 -42.18 12.34
C GLU A 247 6.17 -42.42 11.38
N SER A 248 6.34 -42.14 10.08
CA SER A 248 5.31 -42.35 9.06
C SER A 248 4.85 -43.81 8.95
N GLY A 249 5.75 -44.77 9.17
CA GLY A 249 5.40 -46.19 9.17
C GLY A 249 4.43 -46.59 10.29
N LYS A 250 4.56 -46.01 11.50
CA LYS A 250 3.63 -46.29 12.61
C LYS A 250 2.26 -45.66 12.35
N ILE A 251 2.24 -44.44 11.84
CA ILE A 251 1.00 -43.73 11.48
C ILE A 251 0.26 -44.49 10.37
N GLN A 252 0.97 -44.93 9.32
CA GLN A 252 0.38 -45.73 8.25
C GLN A 252 -0.17 -47.07 8.76
N THR A 253 0.56 -47.75 9.64
CA THR A 253 0.08 -49.00 10.27
C THR A 253 -1.23 -48.80 11.02
N TYR A 254 -1.42 -47.68 11.72
CA TYR A 254 -2.70 -47.38 12.39
C TYR A 254 -3.83 -47.06 11.41
N LEU A 255 -3.53 -46.37 10.31
CA LEU A 255 -4.49 -46.09 9.25
C LEU A 255 -4.95 -47.38 8.54
N ASP A 256 -4.00 -48.27 8.22
CA ASP A 256 -4.28 -49.57 7.57
C ASP A 256 -5.12 -50.49 8.49
N GLN A 257 -4.98 -50.34 9.81
CA GLN A 257 -5.80 -51.05 10.82
C GLN A 257 -7.14 -50.36 11.13
N GLY A 258 -7.49 -49.26 10.45
CA GLY A 258 -8.71 -48.48 10.69
C GLY A 258 -8.73 -47.70 12.02
N LYS A 259 -7.60 -47.62 12.73
CA LYS A 259 -7.48 -46.96 14.05
C LYS A 259 -7.14 -45.47 13.91
N LYS A 260 -8.07 -44.70 13.34
CA LYS A 260 -7.88 -43.27 13.04
C LYS A 260 -7.50 -42.44 14.28
N ASP A 261 -8.16 -42.65 15.42
CA ASP A 261 -7.88 -41.90 16.65
C ASP A 261 -6.43 -42.08 17.12
N LYS A 262 -5.87 -43.29 16.98
CA LYS A 262 -4.47 -43.57 17.32
C LYS A 262 -3.50 -42.90 16.36
N ALA A 263 -3.84 -42.85 15.07
CA ALA A 263 -3.06 -42.13 14.07
C ALA A 263 -3.04 -40.61 14.36
N ILE A 264 -4.20 -40.02 14.66
CA ILE A 264 -4.34 -38.59 15.02
C ILE A 264 -3.57 -38.27 16.32
N ALA A 265 -3.70 -39.09 17.36
CA ALA A 265 -2.95 -38.91 18.61
C ALA A 265 -1.43 -39.00 18.39
N THR A 266 -0.98 -39.93 17.54
CA THR A 266 0.45 -40.05 17.18
C THR A 266 0.94 -38.82 16.41
N LEU A 267 0.13 -38.28 15.50
CA LEU A 267 0.45 -37.05 14.78
C LEU A 267 0.55 -35.85 15.71
N LEU A 268 -0.40 -35.66 16.63
CA LEU A 268 -0.32 -34.60 17.65
C LEU A 268 0.94 -34.72 18.50
N GLN A 269 1.33 -35.93 18.88
CA GLN A 269 2.58 -36.16 19.60
C GLN A 269 3.81 -35.79 18.76
N GLN A 270 3.85 -36.15 17.48
CA GLN A 270 4.95 -35.75 16.59
C GLN A 270 4.99 -34.24 16.37
N ILE A 271 3.85 -33.57 16.26
CA ILE A 271 3.75 -32.10 16.17
C ILE A 271 4.36 -31.47 17.42
N LYS A 272 3.99 -31.93 18.62
CA LYS A 272 4.56 -31.43 19.88
C LYS A 272 6.08 -31.62 19.96
N ILE A 273 6.58 -32.80 19.58
CA ILE A 273 8.03 -33.09 19.59
C ILE A 273 8.78 -32.22 18.58
N THR A 274 8.25 -32.06 17.37
CA THR A 274 8.91 -31.30 16.31
C THR A 274 8.84 -29.79 16.56
N ALA A 275 7.72 -29.28 17.06
CA ALA A 275 7.57 -27.90 17.50
C ALA A 275 8.53 -27.55 18.65
N GLY A 276 8.62 -28.39 19.69
CA GLY A 276 9.58 -28.18 20.79
C GLY A 276 11.05 -28.27 20.37
N LYS A 277 11.36 -28.99 19.28
CA LYS A 277 12.68 -29.00 18.64
C LYS A 277 12.90 -27.83 17.67
N LYS A 278 11.96 -26.87 17.60
CA LYS A 278 11.95 -25.71 16.69
C LYS A 278 11.99 -26.09 15.20
N ARG A 279 11.51 -27.29 14.85
CA ARG A 279 11.39 -27.76 13.46
C ARG A 279 9.98 -27.49 12.94
N PHE A 280 9.62 -26.22 12.88
CA PHE A 280 8.25 -25.78 12.59
C PHE A 280 7.76 -26.21 11.20
N ASP A 281 8.63 -26.23 10.18
CA ASP A 281 8.27 -26.73 8.85
C ASP A 281 7.83 -28.20 8.86
N LEU A 282 8.45 -29.03 9.71
CA LEU A 282 8.06 -30.43 9.87
C LEU A 282 6.77 -30.55 10.69
N ALA A 283 6.59 -29.70 11.70
CA ALA A 283 5.38 -29.68 12.51
C ALA A 283 4.15 -29.31 11.65
N GLU A 284 4.27 -28.34 10.75
CA GLU A 284 3.19 -27.98 9.81
C GLU A 284 2.91 -29.09 8.81
N LYS A 285 3.92 -29.82 8.31
CA LYS A 285 3.69 -31.00 7.47
C LYS A 285 2.91 -32.11 8.19
N PHE A 286 3.19 -32.32 9.48
CA PHE A 286 2.39 -33.26 10.29
C PHE A 286 0.96 -32.76 10.50
N ARG A 287 0.75 -31.44 10.63
CA ARG A 287 -0.59 -30.83 10.72
C ARG A 287 -1.36 -30.96 9.40
N GLU A 288 -0.72 -30.74 8.26
CA GLU A 288 -1.31 -30.99 6.94
C GLU A 288 -1.73 -32.45 6.79
N TRP A 289 -0.87 -33.39 7.21
CA TRP A 289 -1.21 -34.82 7.16
C TRP A 289 -2.40 -35.17 8.08
N LEU A 290 -2.49 -34.53 9.25
CA LEU A 290 -3.64 -34.66 10.15
C LEU A 290 -4.94 -34.20 9.48
N MET A 291 -4.93 -33.05 8.79
CA MET A 291 -6.09 -32.54 8.05
C MET A 291 -6.52 -33.45 6.88
N GLU A 292 -5.58 -34.18 6.28
CA GLU A 292 -5.89 -35.13 5.21
C GLU A 292 -6.51 -36.43 5.70
N ILE A 293 -6.07 -36.91 6.86
CA ILE A 293 -6.61 -38.14 7.45
C ILE A 293 -8.06 -37.93 7.87
N ASP A 294 -8.34 -36.79 8.50
CA ASP A 294 -9.68 -36.42 8.94
C ASP A 294 -9.86 -34.90 8.98
N SER A 295 -10.57 -34.36 7.99
CA SER A 295 -10.93 -32.95 7.93
C SER A 295 -11.97 -32.54 8.98
N MET A 296 -12.65 -33.50 9.63
CA MET A 296 -13.63 -33.27 10.69
C MET A 296 -13.01 -33.38 12.09
N ALA A 297 -11.72 -33.72 12.22
CA ALA A 297 -10.99 -33.72 13.48
C ALA A 297 -10.63 -32.30 13.96
N ILE A 298 -11.63 -31.40 14.00
CA ILE A 298 -11.49 -29.95 14.22
C ILE A 298 -10.70 -29.67 15.50
N THR A 299 -11.02 -30.32 16.61
CA THR A 299 -10.32 -30.14 17.90
C THR A 299 -8.83 -30.45 17.80
N ALA A 300 -8.46 -31.54 17.11
CA ALA A 300 -7.07 -31.93 16.92
C ALA A 300 -6.33 -30.98 15.98
N ILE A 301 -6.99 -30.50 14.92
CA ILE A 301 -6.43 -29.52 13.97
C ILE A 301 -6.14 -28.18 14.68
N ILE A 302 -7.05 -27.73 15.54
CA ILE A 302 -6.89 -26.51 16.34
C ILE A 302 -5.75 -26.70 17.35
N GLN A 303 -5.78 -27.79 18.13
CA GLN A 303 -4.73 -28.07 19.11
C GLN A 303 -3.35 -28.14 18.47
N ALA A 304 -3.24 -28.76 17.29
CA ALA A 304 -2.00 -28.78 16.52
C ALA A 304 -1.51 -27.37 16.16
N ALA A 305 -2.43 -26.50 15.72
CA ALA A 305 -2.10 -25.11 15.39
C ALA A 305 -1.62 -24.34 16.63
N GLU A 306 -2.32 -24.46 17.75
CA GLU A 306 -1.97 -23.79 19.02
C GLU A 306 -0.60 -24.22 19.54
N ILE A 307 -0.29 -25.53 19.49
CA ILE A 307 1.03 -26.04 19.90
C ILE A 307 2.14 -25.43 19.04
N ILE A 308 1.96 -25.40 17.73
CA ILE A 308 2.97 -24.84 16.81
C ILE A 308 3.14 -23.34 17.07
N GLU A 309 2.04 -22.62 17.24
CA GLU A 309 2.05 -21.17 17.41
C GLU A 309 2.66 -20.75 18.75
N GLU A 310 2.32 -21.45 19.84
CA GLU A 310 2.90 -21.18 21.17
C GLU A 310 4.41 -21.43 21.17
N GLU A 311 4.87 -22.52 20.55
CA GLU A 311 6.31 -22.82 20.42
C GLU A 311 7.04 -21.84 19.48
N LYS A 312 6.40 -21.40 18.38
CA LYS A 312 6.95 -20.35 17.49
C LYS A 312 7.14 -19.05 18.26
N SER A 313 6.12 -18.63 18.99
CA SER A 313 6.12 -17.40 19.80
C SER A 313 7.14 -17.45 20.94
N SER A 314 7.22 -18.57 21.68
CA SER A 314 8.13 -18.73 22.81
C SER A 314 9.60 -18.87 22.37
N SER A 315 9.86 -19.26 21.12
CA SER A 315 11.20 -19.40 20.59
C SER A 315 11.95 -18.08 20.35
N ILE A 316 11.23 -16.95 20.33
CA ILE A 316 11.78 -15.61 20.13
C ILE A 316 12.42 -15.14 21.44
N SER A 317 13.67 -14.67 21.37
CA SER A 317 14.37 -14.22 22.58
C SER A 317 13.77 -12.92 23.14
N LYS A 318 13.86 -12.75 24.47
CA LYS A 318 13.37 -11.53 25.13
C LYS A 318 14.11 -10.29 24.64
N GLU A 319 15.41 -10.41 24.35
CA GLU A 319 16.22 -9.32 23.81
C GLU A 319 15.70 -8.85 22.45
N TYR A 320 15.29 -9.78 21.59
CA TYR A 320 14.72 -9.48 20.28
C TYR A 320 13.39 -8.74 20.41
N ILE A 321 12.51 -9.20 21.32
CA ILE A 321 11.22 -8.57 21.60
C ILE A 321 11.42 -7.14 22.11
N VAL A 322 12.40 -6.91 22.99
CA VAL A 322 12.70 -5.56 23.51
C VAL A 322 13.16 -4.61 22.40
N ILE A 323 14.04 -5.08 21.50
CA ILE A 323 14.50 -4.27 20.34
C ILE A 323 13.32 -3.90 19.43
N TRP A 324 12.43 -4.87 19.19
CA TRP A 324 11.31 -4.75 18.28
C TRP A 324 9.96 -4.52 18.96
N GLN A 325 9.96 -3.97 20.19
CA GLN A 325 8.74 -3.83 20.99
C GLN A 325 7.65 -3.08 20.22
N LYS A 326 8.00 -1.95 19.59
CA LYS A 326 7.05 -1.17 18.78
C LYS A 326 6.48 -1.94 17.59
N LEU A 327 7.23 -2.87 17.02
CA LEU A 327 6.75 -3.71 15.91
C LEU A 327 5.88 -4.85 16.45
N ALA A 328 6.25 -5.44 17.59
CA ALA A 328 5.47 -6.46 18.28
C ALA A 328 4.12 -5.91 18.76
N ASP A 329 4.07 -4.67 19.25
CA ASP A 329 2.84 -3.99 19.66
C ASP A 329 1.96 -3.64 18.44
N PHE A 330 2.56 -3.49 17.26
CA PHE A 330 1.87 -3.11 16.02
C PHE A 330 1.30 -4.31 15.24
N LEU A 331 1.85 -5.50 15.45
CA LEU A 331 1.42 -6.75 14.81
C LEU A 331 0.69 -7.64 15.82
N THR A 332 -0.09 -8.62 15.35
CA THR A 332 -0.55 -9.66 16.28
C THR A 332 0.62 -10.54 16.71
N ARG A 333 0.44 -11.30 17.81
CA ARG A 333 1.45 -12.25 18.29
C ARG A 333 1.84 -13.24 17.18
N GLU A 334 0.85 -13.73 16.46
CA GLU A 334 0.99 -14.69 15.35
C GLU A 334 1.71 -14.06 14.16
N GLU A 335 1.34 -12.82 13.79
CA GLU A 335 1.98 -12.09 12.70
C GLU A 335 3.45 -11.80 13.00
N PHE A 336 3.77 -11.38 14.24
CA PHE A 336 5.13 -11.10 14.66
C PHE A 336 5.98 -12.37 14.69
N ALA A 337 5.43 -13.48 15.20
CA ALA A 337 6.09 -14.78 15.20
C ALA A 337 6.35 -15.29 13.78
N ALA A 338 5.33 -15.25 12.92
CA ALA A 338 5.46 -15.65 11.52
C ALA A 338 6.50 -14.81 10.76
N LEU A 339 6.50 -13.49 10.98
CA LEU A 339 7.50 -12.59 10.42
C LEU A 339 8.91 -12.94 10.89
N TYR A 340 9.11 -13.17 12.19
CA TYR A 340 10.40 -13.55 12.76
C TYR A 340 10.96 -14.81 12.09
N HIS A 341 10.15 -15.86 11.95
CA HIS A 341 10.58 -17.13 11.36
C HIS A 341 10.79 -17.08 9.84
N ALA A 342 10.20 -16.09 9.15
CA ALA A 342 10.44 -15.86 7.74
C ALA A 342 11.73 -15.09 7.43
N MET A 343 12.43 -14.58 8.46
CA MET A 343 13.65 -13.79 8.29
C MET A 343 14.92 -14.58 8.50
N GLU A 344 15.94 -14.27 7.69
CA GLU A 344 17.30 -14.78 7.88
C GLU A 344 18.13 -13.81 8.72
N THR A 345 18.80 -14.28 9.78
CA THR A 345 19.71 -13.44 10.57
C THR A 345 21.12 -13.49 10.00
N ARG A 346 21.74 -12.32 9.76
CA ARG A 346 23.15 -12.19 9.33
C ARG A 346 23.90 -11.14 10.14
N LYS A 347 25.19 -11.38 10.36
CA LYS A 347 26.11 -10.41 10.98
C LYS A 347 27.06 -9.88 9.92
N TYR A 348 27.24 -8.56 9.89
CA TYR A 348 28.11 -7.86 8.95
C TYR A 348 29.25 -7.20 9.72
N SER A 349 30.47 -7.35 9.22
CA SER A 349 31.68 -6.75 9.78
C SER A 349 31.65 -5.23 9.63
N GLU A 350 32.43 -4.50 10.43
CA GLU A 350 32.57 -3.06 10.23
C GLU A 350 33.18 -2.74 8.86
N GLY A 351 32.57 -1.79 8.15
CA GLY A 351 32.99 -1.37 6.81
C GLY A 351 32.41 -2.22 5.68
N GLU A 352 31.82 -3.38 6.00
CA GLU A 352 31.22 -4.27 5.00
C GLU A 352 30.03 -3.62 4.29
N ILE A 353 29.96 -3.75 2.96
CA ILE A 353 28.87 -3.22 2.16
C ILE A 353 27.72 -4.22 2.21
N ILE A 354 26.57 -3.77 2.73
CA ILE A 354 25.34 -4.57 2.83
C ILE A 354 24.57 -4.55 1.51
N ALA A 355 24.52 -3.38 0.86
CA ALA A 355 23.81 -3.18 -0.39
C ALA A 355 24.40 -2.02 -1.17
N GLU A 356 24.47 -2.16 -2.49
CA GLU A 356 24.98 -1.14 -3.40
C GLU A 356 23.85 -0.46 -4.17
N GLN A 357 24.02 0.84 -4.43
CA GLN A 357 23.08 1.59 -5.27
C GLN A 357 23.03 0.99 -6.69
N GLY A 358 21.81 0.78 -7.20
CA GLY A 358 21.55 0.17 -8.51
C GLY A 358 21.40 -1.35 -8.46
N GLN A 359 21.71 -1.99 -7.33
CA GLN A 359 21.53 -3.43 -7.15
C GLN A 359 20.04 -3.81 -7.16
N ASP A 360 19.75 -5.00 -7.66
CA ASP A 360 18.42 -5.60 -7.55
C ASP A 360 18.33 -6.43 -6.31
N LEU A 361 17.87 -5.76 -5.27
CA LEU A 361 17.82 -6.30 -3.95
C LEU A 361 16.42 -6.04 -3.38
N ALA A 362 15.58 -7.05 -3.53
CA ALA A 362 14.21 -7.07 -3.03
C ALA A 362 14.15 -7.64 -1.59
N VAL A 363 14.89 -7.00 -0.68
CA VAL A 363 15.02 -7.43 0.72
C VAL A 363 14.70 -6.27 1.64
N LEU A 364 13.91 -6.54 2.68
CA LEU A 364 13.68 -5.62 3.79
C LEU A 364 14.63 -5.98 4.93
N PHE A 365 15.34 -4.99 5.45
CA PHE A 365 16.37 -5.18 6.47
C PHE A 365 15.93 -4.60 7.81
N PHE A 366 16.12 -5.39 8.86
CA PHE A 366 15.79 -5.10 10.23
C PHE A 366 17.09 -5.01 11.03
N VAL A 367 17.40 -3.85 11.60
CA VAL A 367 18.62 -3.67 12.38
C VAL A 367 18.39 -4.21 13.80
N ASN A 368 19.04 -5.33 14.14
CA ASN A 368 18.93 -5.95 15.47
C ASN A 368 20.01 -5.42 16.41
N SER A 369 21.21 -5.17 15.91
CA SER A 369 22.35 -4.67 16.70
C SER A 369 23.32 -3.89 15.82
N GLY A 370 24.23 -3.14 16.45
CA GLY A 370 25.20 -2.29 15.75
C GLY A 370 24.54 -1.12 15.02
N ARG A 371 25.15 -0.65 13.93
CA ARG A 371 24.61 0.46 13.12
C ARG A 371 24.81 0.22 11.62
N VAL A 372 23.91 0.78 10.81
CA VAL A 372 24.01 0.79 9.35
C VAL A 372 24.10 2.23 8.85
N GLN A 373 25.14 2.54 8.09
CA GLN A 373 25.32 3.84 7.47
C GLN A 373 24.77 3.81 6.04
N LEU A 374 23.72 4.59 5.80
CA LEU A 374 23.18 4.84 4.46
C LEU A 374 23.90 6.04 3.84
N PHE A 375 24.43 5.86 2.63
CA PHE A 375 25.20 6.90 1.94
C PHE A 375 24.97 6.89 0.43
N ALA A 376 25.14 8.05 -0.21
CA ALA A 376 25.17 8.17 -1.66
C ALA A 376 26.56 8.62 -2.10
N ARG A 377 26.99 8.22 -3.30
CA ARG A 377 28.18 8.77 -3.94
C ARG A 377 27.76 9.87 -4.89
N SER A 378 28.25 11.10 -4.68
CA SER A 378 28.01 12.22 -5.57
C SER A 378 29.32 12.97 -5.80
N GLN A 379 29.67 13.19 -7.07
CA GLN A 379 30.91 13.87 -7.48
C GLN A 379 32.18 13.31 -6.81
N GLY A 380 32.27 11.98 -6.68
CA GLY A 380 33.42 11.31 -6.06
C GLY A 380 33.49 11.42 -4.53
N ARG A 381 32.52 12.04 -3.87
CA ARG A 381 32.44 12.14 -2.40
C ARG A 381 31.31 11.27 -1.85
N GLU A 382 31.57 10.62 -0.72
CA GLU A 382 30.53 9.93 0.06
C GLU A 382 29.72 10.96 0.84
N LEU A 383 28.42 11.02 0.55
CA LEU A 383 27.47 11.80 1.31
C LEU A 383 26.70 10.85 2.23
N ILE A 384 26.97 10.93 3.53
CA ILE A 384 26.19 10.21 4.53
C ILE A 384 24.78 10.80 4.55
N LEU A 385 23.79 9.93 4.36
CA LEU A 385 22.37 10.29 4.35
C LEU A 385 21.77 10.10 5.73
N ARG A 386 22.04 8.95 6.34
CA ARG A 386 21.49 8.55 7.63
C ARG A 386 22.33 7.44 8.24
N THR A 387 22.33 7.36 9.55
CA THR A 387 22.82 6.18 10.28
C THR A 387 21.66 5.58 11.04
N LEU A 388 21.44 4.29 10.84
CA LEU A 388 20.37 3.50 11.44
C LEU A 388 20.93 2.69 12.60
N GLY A 389 20.17 2.59 13.68
CA GLY A 389 20.45 1.77 14.85
C GLY A 389 19.40 0.67 15.07
N PRO A 390 19.50 -0.06 16.20
CA PRO A 390 18.58 -1.16 16.52
C PRO A 390 17.11 -0.73 16.55
N GLY A 391 16.23 -1.57 16.03
CA GLY A 391 14.78 -1.31 15.92
C GLY A 391 14.37 -0.46 14.71
N GLU A 392 15.32 -0.11 13.83
CA GLU A 392 15.03 0.59 12.58
C GLU A 392 15.04 -0.36 11.36
N ILE A 393 14.18 -0.04 10.39
CA ILE A 393 14.02 -0.81 9.14
C ILE A 393 14.51 0.03 7.95
N PHE A 394 15.12 -0.63 6.97
CA PHE A 394 15.46 -0.01 5.68
C PHE A 394 15.24 -0.95 4.49
N GLY A 395 15.17 -0.36 3.29
CA GLY A 395 14.87 -1.07 2.04
C GLY A 395 13.40 -1.08 1.64
N ALA A 396 12.51 -0.45 2.41
CA ALA A 396 11.07 -0.43 2.14
C ALA A 396 10.70 0.10 0.74
N GLU A 397 11.39 1.14 0.25
CA GLU A 397 11.15 1.72 -1.09
C GLU A 397 11.35 0.66 -2.18
N SER A 398 12.52 0.01 -2.22
CA SER A 398 12.82 -1.05 -3.20
C SER A 398 12.13 -2.37 -2.93
N PHE A 399 11.60 -2.59 -1.72
CA PHE A 399 10.94 -3.82 -1.31
C PHE A 399 9.43 -3.81 -1.62
N PHE A 400 8.72 -2.71 -1.38
CA PHE A 400 7.29 -2.59 -1.67
C PHE A 400 7.00 -2.02 -3.06
N GLU A 401 7.93 -1.25 -3.63
CA GLU A 401 7.88 -0.81 -5.02
C GLU A 401 8.80 -1.66 -5.90
N SER A 402 8.50 -1.71 -7.21
CA SER A 402 9.35 -2.39 -8.19
C SER A 402 10.49 -1.46 -8.60
N SER A 403 11.48 -1.30 -7.72
CA SER A 403 12.64 -0.40 -7.91
C SER A 403 13.95 -1.11 -7.59
N VAL A 404 15.03 -0.68 -8.26
CA VAL A 404 16.39 -1.00 -7.82
C VAL A 404 16.68 -0.32 -6.49
N TRP A 405 17.72 -0.79 -5.81
CA TRP A 405 18.21 -0.24 -4.56
C TRP A 405 18.75 1.19 -4.76
N THR A 406 18.27 2.15 -3.97
CA THR A 406 18.41 3.58 -4.30
C THR A 406 19.59 4.30 -3.63
N MET A 407 20.29 3.65 -2.70
CA MET A 407 21.41 4.19 -1.92
C MET A 407 22.37 3.10 -1.47
N ASN A 408 23.61 3.42 -1.12
CA ASN A 408 24.51 2.41 -0.56
C ASN A 408 24.25 2.23 0.94
N ALA A 409 24.45 1.00 1.44
CA ALA A 409 24.37 0.66 2.85
C ALA A 409 25.67 0.00 3.30
N ARG A 410 26.30 0.55 4.34
CA ARG A 410 27.53 0.05 4.95
C ARG A 410 27.30 -0.32 6.40
N SER A 411 27.77 -1.49 6.82
CA SER A 411 27.75 -1.94 8.19
C SER A 411 28.77 -1.19 9.06
N ARG A 412 28.38 -0.89 10.29
CA ARG A 412 29.24 -0.48 11.41
C ARG A 412 29.10 -1.52 12.52
N GLY A 413 29.38 -2.78 12.19
CA GLY A 413 29.23 -3.93 13.08
C GLY A 413 27.77 -4.37 13.28
N ALA A 414 26.95 -4.29 12.24
CA ALA A 414 25.51 -4.54 12.32
C ALA A 414 25.14 -6.03 12.30
N GLY A 415 24.23 -6.41 13.19
CA GLY A 415 23.47 -7.66 13.10
C GLY A 415 22.08 -7.37 12.52
N LEU A 416 21.71 -8.03 11.43
CA LEU A 416 20.48 -7.75 10.68
C LEU A 416 19.60 -9.00 10.55
N SER A 417 18.28 -8.80 10.58
CA SER A 417 17.31 -9.77 10.06
C SER A 417 16.89 -9.35 8.65
N LEU A 418 16.84 -10.31 7.72
CA LEU A 418 16.59 -10.09 6.30
C LEU A 418 15.27 -10.78 5.92
N LEU A 419 14.30 -9.99 5.46
CA LEU A 419 13.07 -10.52 4.88
C LEU A 419 13.13 -10.41 3.36
N PRO A 420 13.29 -11.52 2.62
CA PRO A 420 13.17 -11.50 1.16
C PRO A 420 11.70 -11.35 0.74
N ARG A 421 11.46 -10.76 -0.43
CA ARG A 421 10.09 -10.56 -0.95
C ARG A 421 9.31 -11.89 -1.11
N SER A 422 10.00 -12.97 -1.43
CA SER A 422 9.42 -14.32 -1.47
C SER A 422 8.91 -14.76 -0.09
N GLY A 423 9.64 -14.44 0.98
CA GLY A 423 9.24 -14.71 2.36
C GLY A 423 7.94 -14.01 2.71
N LEU A 424 7.83 -12.70 2.44
CA LEU A 424 6.57 -11.98 2.68
C LEU A 424 5.41 -12.51 1.81
N THR A 425 5.70 -12.89 0.56
CA THR A 425 4.69 -13.45 -0.35
C THR A 425 4.14 -14.77 0.19
N ALA A 426 5.00 -15.63 0.77
CA ALA A 426 4.59 -16.86 1.42
C ALA A 426 3.74 -16.59 2.68
N LEU A 427 4.10 -15.58 3.47
CA LEU A 427 3.32 -15.18 4.64
C LEU A 427 1.95 -14.62 4.29
N ASN A 428 1.75 -14.04 3.10
CA ASN A 428 0.44 -13.50 2.72
C ASN A 428 -0.66 -14.57 2.59
N GLU A 429 -0.30 -15.86 2.46
CA GLU A 429 -1.27 -16.97 2.48
C GLU A 429 -1.82 -17.24 3.89
N SER A 430 -1.01 -17.06 4.94
CA SER A 430 -1.37 -17.33 6.35
C SER A 430 -1.74 -16.07 7.13
N CYS A 431 -1.12 -14.93 6.81
CA CYS A 431 -1.35 -13.63 7.42
C CYS A 431 -1.62 -12.58 6.32
N PRO A 432 -2.83 -12.54 5.72
CA PRO A 432 -3.11 -11.65 4.60
C PRO A 432 -2.86 -10.17 4.92
N ALA A 433 -3.16 -9.71 6.14
CA ALA A 433 -3.02 -8.31 6.53
C ALA A 433 -1.55 -7.86 6.75
N LEU A 434 -0.60 -8.79 6.85
CA LEU A 434 0.77 -8.52 7.26
C LEU A 434 1.50 -7.56 6.30
N GLU A 435 1.33 -7.73 4.98
CA GLU A 435 1.99 -6.84 3.99
C GLU A 435 1.56 -5.38 4.19
N SER A 436 0.26 -5.13 4.33
CA SER A 436 -0.27 -3.78 4.55
C SER A 436 0.18 -3.18 5.87
N ARG A 437 0.21 -3.98 6.95
CA ARG A 437 0.70 -3.55 8.26
C ARG A 437 2.18 -3.22 8.22
N LEU A 438 3.02 -4.09 7.65
CA LEU A 438 4.45 -3.84 7.49
C LEU A 438 4.75 -2.61 6.65
N LEU A 439 4.04 -2.43 5.53
CA LEU A 439 4.16 -1.21 4.73
C LEU A 439 3.82 0.03 5.55
N SER A 440 2.72 -0.01 6.32
CA SER A 440 2.36 1.07 7.23
C SER A 440 3.47 1.30 8.26
N TYR A 441 3.94 0.28 8.97
CA TYR A 441 5.01 0.42 9.95
C TYR A 441 6.26 1.07 9.34
N CYS A 442 6.65 0.64 8.14
CA CYS A 442 7.80 1.19 7.41
C CYS A 442 7.62 2.68 7.04
N ASN A 443 6.40 3.08 6.67
CA ASN A 443 6.08 4.48 6.37
C ASN A 443 6.20 5.42 7.60
N GLY A 444 6.33 4.87 8.81
CA GLY A 444 6.63 5.63 10.03
C GLY A 444 8.08 6.11 10.13
N PHE A 445 9.01 5.46 9.42
CA PHE A 445 10.39 5.91 9.36
C PHE A 445 10.53 7.04 8.35
N GLN A 446 11.33 8.07 8.69
CA GLN A 446 11.58 9.16 7.76
C GLN A 446 12.18 8.65 6.44
N ALA A 447 11.47 8.89 5.34
CA ALA A 447 11.99 8.60 4.02
C ALA A 447 13.29 9.41 3.80
N PRO A 448 14.34 8.83 3.21
CA PRO A 448 15.58 9.52 2.86
C PRO A 448 15.33 10.81 2.04
N GLU A 449 14.22 10.89 1.31
CA GLU A 449 13.78 12.09 0.57
C GLU A 449 13.55 13.31 1.45
N THR A 450 13.14 13.11 2.70
CA THR A 450 12.96 14.18 3.69
C THR A 450 14.31 14.80 4.07
N VAL A 451 15.37 13.99 4.12
CA VAL A 451 16.74 14.46 4.37
C VAL A 451 17.26 15.29 3.18
N PHE A 452 16.95 14.87 1.94
CA PHE A 452 17.35 15.62 0.75
C PHE A 452 16.68 16.99 0.65
N ARG A 453 15.38 17.08 0.98
CA ARG A 453 14.64 18.35 0.98
C ARG A 453 15.21 19.35 1.97
N THR A 454 15.60 18.88 3.16
CA THR A 454 16.11 19.74 4.24
C THR A 454 17.55 20.19 3.99
N THR A 455 18.38 19.34 3.39
CA THR A 455 19.81 19.62 3.17
C THR A 455 20.13 20.28 1.83
N LYS A 456 19.15 20.43 0.93
CA LYS A 456 19.34 20.78 -0.51
C LYS A 456 20.32 19.86 -1.26
N ARG A 457 20.73 18.74 -0.66
CA ARG A 457 21.62 17.77 -1.28
C ARG A 457 20.76 16.71 -1.96
N SER A 458 21.14 16.30 -3.16
CA SER A 458 20.45 15.25 -3.91
C SER A 458 21.37 14.04 -4.04
N ARG A 459 20.82 12.83 -3.89
CA ARG A 459 21.53 11.60 -4.29
C ARG A 459 21.71 11.49 -5.81
N ARG A 460 20.94 12.26 -6.60
CA ARG A 460 20.98 12.20 -8.06
C ARG A 460 22.11 13.10 -8.57
N GLN A 461 22.91 12.56 -9.48
CA GLN A 461 24.01 13.29 -10.11
C GLN A 461 23.53 14.48 -10.97
N TYR A 462 22.36 14.37 -11.57
CA TYR A 462 21.80 15.38 -12.48
C TYR A 462 20.45 15.90 -11.99
N ASN A 463 20.26 17.21 -12.10
CA ASN A 463 18.99 17.85 -11.78
C ASN A 463 17.91 17.45 -12.80
N ARG A 464 16.72 17.16 -12.29
CA ARG A 464 15.54 16.85 -13.11
C ARG A 464 14.69 18.10 -13.36
N LYS A 465 14.11 18.16 -14.55
CA LYS A 465 13.19 19.20 -15.01
C LYS A 465 11.85 18.54 -15.31
N ILE A 466 10.79 19.10 -14.74
CA ILE A 466 9.43 18.65 -15.00
C ILE A 466 9.09 19.02 -16.43
N ILE A 467 8.63 18.05 -17.20
CA ILE A 467 8.21 18.21 -18.59
C ILE A 467 6.91 17.41 -18.80
N SER A 468 6.16 17.74 -19.83
CA SER A 468 4.87 17.11 -20.13
C SER A 468 4.71 16.92 -21.62
N GLY A 469 4.23 15.76 -22.05
CA GLY A 469 3.87 15.48 -23.43
C GLY A 469 4.11 14.03 -23.83
N ARG A 470 3.62 13.68 -25.02
CA ARG A 470 3.64 12.31 -25.52
C ARG A 470 4.99 11.95 -26.13
N VAL A 471 5.48 10.78 -25.75
CA VAL A 471 6.67 10.15 -26.33
C VAL A 471 6.36 8.73 -26.78
N THR A 472 7.13 8.28 -27.75
CA THR A 472 7.09 6.89 -28.21
C THR A 472 8.20 6.11 -27.50
N VAL A 473 7.89 4.89 -27.06
CA VAL A 473 8.79 4.02 -26.29
C VAL A 473 8.79 2.64 -26.90
N ALA A 474 9.98 2.05 -27.04
CA ALA A 474 10.18 0.67 -27.44
C ALA A 474 10.86 -0.11 -26.31
N ILE A 475 10.36 -1.31 -26.00
CA ILE A 475 11.07 -2.26 -25.12
C ILE A 475 12.06 -3.04 -25.98
N LEU A 476 13.28 -3.24 -25.50
CA LEU A 476 14.36 -3.92 -26.22
C LEU A 476 14.68 -5.28 -25.62
N THR A 477 15.15 -6.22 -26.45
CA THR A 477 15.81 -7.45 -26.02
C THR A 477 17.21 -7.14 -25.48
N GLU A 478 17.85 -8.14 -24.88
CA GLU A 478 19.25 -8.03 -24.47
C GLU A 478 20.18 -7.67 -25.64
N ASN A 479 19.83 -8.17 -26.84
CA ASN A 479 20.54 -7.93 -28.10
C ASN A 479 20.19 -6.59 -28.77
N GLY A 480 19.30 -5.79 -28.16
CA GLY A 480 18.91 -4.46 -28.66
C GLY A 480 17.81 -4.45 -29.73
N SER A 481 17.21 -5.61 -30.06
CA SER A 481 16.06 -5.69 -30.97
C SER A 481 14.77 -5.25 -30.27
N VAL A 482 13.85 -4.60 -30.98
CA VAL A 482 12.57 -4.18 -30.40
C VAL A 482 11.68 -5.40 -30.11
N ILE A 483 11.16 -5.47 -28.89
CA ILE A 483 10.16 -6.45 -28.47
C ILE A 483 8.77 -5.85 -28.68
N GLY A 484 7.99 -6.45 -29.59
CA GLY A 484 6.60 -6.07 -29.82
C GLY A 484 6.44 -4.68 -30.46
N ALA A 485 5.28 -4.07 -30.23
CA ALA A 485 4.94 -2.75 -30.77
C ALA A 485 5.51 -1.61 -29.91
N ARG A 486 5.79 -0.47 -30.55
CA ARG A 486 6.10 0.76 -29.83
C ARG A 486 4.85 1.25 -29.10
N VAL A 487 5.04 1.71 -27.86
CA VAL A 487 3.98 2.17 -26.97
C VAL A 487 4.11 3.67 -26.76
N LYS A 488 2.99 4.38 -26.66
CA LYS A 488 2.98 5.80 -26.31
C LYS A 488 2.95 5.96 -24.78
N GLY A 489 3.75 6.88 -24.25
CA GLY A 489 3.76 7.26 -22.84
C GLY A 489 3.71 8.77 -22.66
N GLU A 490 3.34 9.21 -21.45
CA GLU A 490 3.27 10.63 -21.09
C GLU A 490 4.46 11.00 -20.20
N LEU A 491 5.25 11.99 -20.61
CA LEU A 491 6.42 12.45 -19.88
C LEU A 491 6.06 13.07 -18.52
N LEU A 492 6.92 12.83 -17.52
CA LEU A 492 6.82 13.41 -16.19
C LEU A 492 7.99 14.35 -15.90
N ASP A 493 9.21 13.87 -16.14
CA ASP A 493 10.44 14.65 -15.95
C ASP A 493 11.61 14.11 -16.78
N ILE A 494 12.65 14.93 -16.96
CA ILE A 494 13.89 14.56 -17.62
C ILE A 494 15.11 15.17 -16.94
N SER A 495 16.26 14.51 -17.11
CA SER A 495 17.60 15.01 -16.77
C SER A 495 18.61 14.53 -17.80
N ARG A 496 19.86 14.99 -17.69
CA ARG A 496 20.95 14.47 -18.53
C ARG A 496 21.15 12.96 -18.40
N GLY A 497 20.88 12.39 -17.22
CA GLY A 497 21.10 10.97 -16.94
C GLY A 497 19.88 10.07 -17.10
N GLY A 498 18.70 10.61 -17.40
CA GLY A 498 17.50 9.78 -17.45
C GLY A 498 16.19 10.55 -17.58
N VAL A 499 15.13 9.81 -17.88
CA VAL A 499 13.77 10.32 -18.12
C VAL A 499 12.76 9.50 -17.32
N SER A 500 11.61 10.09 -17.01
CA SER A 500 10.45 9.34 -16.51
C SER A 500 9.19 9.68 -17.28
N PHE A 501 8.33 8.67 -17.46
CA PHE A 501 7.04 8.79 -18.13
C PHE A 501 6.06 7.77 -17.57
N THR A 502 4.76 7.97 -17.79
CA THR A 502 3.71 7.00 -17.46
C THR A 502 3.34 6.13 -18.66
N LEU A 503 2.98 4.88 -18.38
CA LEU A 503 2.41 3.94 -19.33
C LEU A 503 1.20 3.25 -18.71
N HIS A 504 0.20 2.97 -19.53
CA HIS A 504 -0.89 2.08 -19.16
C HIS A 504 -0.44 0.62 -19.26
N VAL A 505 -0.54 -0.14 -18.16
CA VAL A 505 -0.21 -1.57 -18.13
C VAL A 505 -1.30 -2.32 -17.39
N SER A 506 -1.96 -3.26 -18.07
CA SER A 506 -3.17 -3.93 -17.56
C SER A 506 -3.00 -4.66 -16.22
N LYS A 507 -1.79 -5.11 -15.88
CA LYS A 507 -1.48 -5.87 -14.66
C LYS A 507 -0.21 -5.38 -13.98
N LYS A 508 -0.21 -5.35 -12.64
CA LYS A 508 0.94 -4.93 -11.81
C LYS A 508 2.16 -5.82 -12.04
N GLU A 509 1.96 -7.13 -12.25
CA GLU A 509 3.03 -8.10 -12.47
C GLU A 509 3.75 -7.80 -13.80
N LYS A 510 2.99 -7.50 -14.86
CA LYS A 510 3.55 -7.11 -16.15
C LYS A 510 4.31 -5.79 -16.07
N ALA A 511 3.77 -4.82 -15.34
CA ALA A 511 4.46 -3.54 -15.13
C ALA A 511 5.79 -3.76 -14.37
N SER A 512 5.75 -4.57 -13.31
CA SER A 512 6.93 -4.90 -12.50
C SER A 512 8.00 -5.66 -13.29
N ALA A 513 7.60 -6.49 -14.25
CA ALA A 513 8.51 -7.20 -15.16
C ALA A 513 9.29 -6.28 -16.13
N LEU A 514 8.92 -4.99 -16.22
CA LEU A 514 9.68 -3.99 -16.98
C LEU A 514 10.92 -3.51 -16.25
N LEU A 515 11.05 -3.75 -14.94
CA LEU A 515 12.26 -3.42 -14.18
C LEU A 515 13.47 -4.11 -14.82
N LYS A 516 14.58 -3.38 -14.96
CA LYS A 516 15.82 -3.76 -15.65
C LYS A 516 15.71 -4.05 -17.14
N LYS A 517 14.54 -3.93 -17.77
CA LYS A 517 14.45 -4.07 -19.22
C LYS A 517 15.11 -2.87 -19.89
N LYS A 518 15.82 -3.15 -20.98
CA LYS A 518 16.31 -2.11 -21.87
C LYS A 518 15.13 -1.50 -22.61
N VAL A 519 15.12 -0.19 -22.70
CA VAL A 519 14.07 0.58 -23.36
C VAL A 519 14.72 1.68 -24.19
N GLN A 520 14.04 2.03 -25.28
CA GLN A 520 14.43 3.13 -26.14
C GLN A 520 13.31 4.14 -26.21
N VAL A 521 13.63 5.38 -25.86
CA VAL A 521 12.69 6.50 -25.87
C VAL A 521 12.97 7.35 -27.10
N PHE A 522 11.91 7.71 -27.82
CA PHE A 522 11.94 8.56 -28.99
C PHE A 522 11.37 9.93 -28.62
N PHE A 523 12.19 10.96 -28.75
CA PHE A 523 11.81 12.36 -28.53
C PHE A 523 11.60 13.02 -29.89
N ASP A 524 10.42 13.62 -30.08
CA ASP A 524 10.07 14.35 -31.28
C ASP A 524 10.24 15.84 -30.99
N VAL A 525 11.33 16.44 -31.47
CA VAL A 525 11.69 17.83 -31.18
C VAL A 525 11.84 18.60 -32.48
N SER A 526 11.05 19.66 -32.66
CA SER A 526 11.19 20.60 -33.78
C SER A 526 11.19 19.93 -35.18
N GLY A 527 10.46 18.83 -35.35
CA GLY A 527 10.37 18.08 -36.61
C GLY A 527 11.46 17.02 -36.81
N GLU A 528 12.45 16.94 -35.93
CA GLU A 528 13.44 15.86 -35.90
C GLU A 528 13.19 14.93 -34.72
N SER A 529 13.28 13.62 -34.97
CA SER A 529 13.16 12.62 -33.91
C SER A 529 14.54 12.08 -33.56
N PHE A 530 14.89 12.11 -32.28
CA PHE A 530 16.10 11.44 -31.80
C PHE A 530 15.74 10.42 -30.73
N ARG A 531 16.58 9.39 -30.61
CA ARG A 531 16.34 8.25 -29.72
C ARG A 531 17.41 8.14 -28.64
N ARG A 532 16.99 7.72 -27.44
CA ARG A 532 17.91 7.41 -26.36
C ARG A 532 17.56 6.10 -25.67
N SER A 533 18.56 5.22 -25.59
CA SER A 533 18.46 3.94 -24.91
C SER A 533 18.78 4.10 -23.44
N GLY A 534 18.11 3.30 -22.61
CA GLY A 534 18.30 3.27 -21.18
C GLY A 534 17.75 2.00 -20.56
N ILE A 535 17.94 1.87 -19.25
CA ILE A 535 17.47 0.76 -18.45
C ILE A 535 16.40 1.28 -17.49
N VAL A 536 15.31 0.54 -17.36
CA VAL A 536 14.27 0.85 -16.36
C VAL A 536 14.81 0.54 -14.97
N VAL A 537 14.98 1.58 -14.14
CA VAL A 537 15.50 1.48 -12.77
C VAL A 537 14.41 1.50 -11.71
N ALA A 538 13.22 2.01 -12.05
CA ALA A 538 12.05 1.92 -11.17
C ALA A 538 10.73 1.90 -11.94
N VAL A 539 9.76 1.18 -11.40
CA VAL A 539 8.37 1.12 -11.84
C VAL A 539 7.48 1.38 -10.62
N ARG A 540 6.71 2.48 -10.66
CA ARG A 540 5.84 2.89 -9.55
C ARG A 540 4.40 3.03 -10.02
N GLY A 541 3.44 2.67 -9.17
CA GLY A 541 2.02 2.94 -9.44
C GLY A 541 1.76 4.44 -9.46
N HIS A 542 1.31 4.97 -10.60
CA HIS A 542 1.02 6.39 -10.77
C HIS A 542 -0.48 6.67 -10.60
N ASP A 543 -1.32 5.93 -11.33
CA ASP A 543 -2.77 5.88 -11.12
C ASP A 543 -3.24 4.42 -11.06
N LEU A 544 -3.51 3.95 -9.85
CA LEU A 544 -3.96 2.57 -9.60
C LEU A 544 -5.30 2.26 -10.27
N ILE A 545 -6.16 3.27 -10.46
CA ILE A 545 -7.45 3.09 -11.11
C ILE A 545 -7.26 2.95 -12.62
N GLY A 546 -6.53 3.89 -13.21
CA GLY A 546 -6.18 3.88 -14.63
C GLY A 546 -5.16 2.81 -15.03
N ASN A 547 -4.64 1.99 -14.09
CA ASN A 547 -3.53 1.07 -14.35
C ASN A 547 -2.31 1.77 -14.97
N GLU A 548 -2.06 3.00 -14.55
CA GLU A 548 -0.92 3.78 -15.02
C GLU A 548 0.27 3.59 -14.09
N TYR A 549 1.41 3.28 -14.69
CA TYR A 549 2.67 3.08 -13.98
C TYR A 549 3.70 4.07 -14.51
N SER A 550 4.38 4.76 -13.61
CA SER A 550 5.54 5.57 -13.97
C SER A 550 6.78 4.68 -14.11
N LEU A 551 7.43 4.75 -15.26
CA LEU A 551 8.72 4.15 -15.51
C LEU A 551 9.79 5.21 -15.36
N HIS A 552 10.85 4.88 -14.62
CA HIS A 552 12.02 5.73 -14.43
C HIS A 552 13.20 5.06 -15.10
N ILE A 553 13.81 5.76 -16.04
CA ILE A 553 14.87 5.23 -16.89
C ILE A 553 16.17 5.96 -16.59
N GLU A 554 17.24 5.19 -16.50
CA GLU A 554 18.61 5.67 -16.54
C GLU A 554 19.18 5.47 -17.95
N PHE A 555 19.73 6.52 -18.55
CA PHE A 555 20.27 6.44 -19.90
C PHE A 555 21.62 5.73 -19.91
N GLU A 556 21.85 4.87 -20.90
CA GLU A 556 23.16 4.25 -21.14
C GLU A 556 24.21 5.30 -21.53
N LYS A 557 23.78 6.31 -22.30
CA LYS A 557 24.58 7.48 -22.66
C LYS A 557 23.84 8.75 -22.24
N ILE A 558 24.50 9.59 -21.43
CA ILE A 558 23.92 10.85 -20.97
C ILE A 558 23.57 11.77 -22.14
N LEU A 559 22.50 12.55 -21.99
CA LEU A 559 22.17 13.61 -22.93
C LEU A 559 23.19 14.74 -22.87
N THR A 560 23.48 15.30 -24.04
CA THR A 560 24.24 16.54 -24.14
C THR A 560 23.42 17.71 -23.57
N GLY A 561 24.08 18.83 -23.26
CA GLY A 561 23.37 20.04 -22.83
C GLY A 561 22.38 20.53 -23.88
N VAL A 562 22.73 20.40 -25.17
CA VAL A 562 21.89 20.79 -26.31
C VAL A 562 20.67 19.90 -26.43
N GLU A 563 20.85 18.57 -26.41
CA GLU A 563 19.75 17.60 -26.48
C GLU A 563 18.76 17.79 -25.32
N LEU A 564 19.26 18.05 -24.11
CA LEU A 564 18.40 18.32 -22.96
C LEU A 564 17.60 19.62 -23.14
N GLN A 565 18.23 20.69 -23.62
CA GLN A 565 17.52 21.96 -23.86
C GLN A 565 16.47 21.82 -24.96
N GLN A 566 16.77 21.11 -26.04
CA GLN A 566 15.82 20.79 -27.10
C GLN A 566 14.57 20.10 -26.55
N VAL A 567 14.73 19.06 -25.73
CA VAL A 567 13.58 18.37 -25.11
C VAL A 567 12.83 19.29 -24.14
N ILE A 568 13.53 20.12 -23.35
CA ILE A 568 12.89 21.08 -22.45
C ILE A 568 12.11 22.14 -23.24
N THR A 569 12.61 22.61 -24.38
CA THR A 569 11.90 23.57 -25.22
C THR A 569 10.65 22.95 -25.85
N ALA A 570 10.72 21.68 -26.26
CA ALA A 570 9.59 20.99 -26.89
C ALA A 570 8.50 20.54 -25.90
N TYR A 571 8.90 20.15 -24.68
CA TYR A 571 8.01 19.50 -23.71
C TYR A 571 7.95 20.23 -22.35
N GLY A 572 8.62 21.36 -22.22
CA GLY A 572 8.60 22.18 -21.01
C GLY A 572 7.23 22.79 -20.74
N LYS A 573 6.91 22.96 -19.46
CA LYS A 573 5.75 23.73 -19.03
C LYS A 573 6.06 25.21 -18.96
#